data_AF-A0A8E0WLM8-F1
#
_entry.id   AF-A0A8E0WLM8-F1
#
_cell.length_a   1.000
_cell.length_b   1.000
_cell.length_c   1.000
_cell.angle_alpha   90.00
_cell.angle_beta   90.00
_cell.angle_gamma   90.00
#
_symmetry.space_group_name_H-M   'P 1'
#
loop_
_entity.id
_entity.type
_entity.pdbx_description
1 polymer ?
#
loop_
_entity_poly.entity_id
_entity_poly.type
_entity_poly.pdbx_seq_one_letter_code
_entity_poly.pdbx_strand_id
1 'polypeptide(L)'
;MRNVIIIFTKNTIILIIVFSLNRTAQSAVDCVGRFVNPITDVCWKCLFPITIAGVKIAGSPMADTPSARNLLCFCPRPGIAVPVPGIPIGFWEPVRLVDVTKSPMCMVSLGGISLGTSSQRGIKDDKEGTAFYHVHWYIYPVIYWLEILLDFMCLEMASVDVAYLTEFDPLWGDDAKSAILNPESLLFANIAAQSVCIADCISLSTGQLSNDAMFWCAGCQGSIYPFTGTTPYHNGGVGTSTLIVSKFMAKLHRQLMLWGYYGTEGLCGKYPMPIIQKSQYRLQMTYPIPEVSSCKK
;
A
#
# COMPACT_ATOMS: atom_id res chain seq x y z
N MET A 1 -18.34 25.32 -29.08
CA MET A 1 -19.12 26.03 -30.10
C MET A 1 -18.53 25.74 -31.47
N ARG A 2 -19.13 24.82 -32.22
CA ARG A 2 -18.99 24.69 -33.68
C ARG A 2 -20.18 23.88 -34.15
N ASN A 3 -21.15 24.56 -34.75
CA ASN A 3 -22.40 23.98 -35.24
C ASN A 3 -22.12 23.36 -36.62
N VAL A 4 -22.46 22.09 -36.81
CA VAL A 4 -22.54 21.48 -38.14
C VAL A 4 -23.95 21.77 -38.66
N ILE A 5 -24.02 22.56 -39.73
CA ILE A 5 -25.26 22.82 -40.48
C ILE A 5 -25.23 21.89 -41.68
N ILE A 6 -26.25 21.07 -41.86
CA ILE A 6 -26.50 20.33 -43.10
C ILE A 6 -27.81 20.86 -43.67
N ILE A 7 -27.71 21.55 -44.80
CA ILE A 7 -28.83 21.90 -45.67
C ILE A 7 -28.87 20.82 -46.74
N PHE A 8 -30.05 20.34 -47.16
CA PHE A 8 -30.44 20.24 -48.57
C PHE A 8 -31.89 19.80 -48.78
N THR A 9 -32.36 20.17 -49.96
CA THR A 9 -33.71 20.35 -50.49
C THR A 9 -34.48 19.08 -50.84
N LYS A 10 -35.82 19.20 -50.70
CA LYS A 10 -36.95 18.47 -51.32
C LYS A 10 -36.74 16.99 -51.71
N ASN A 11 -37.57 16.14 -51.09
CA ASN A 11 -38.03 14.81 -51.51
C ASN A 11 -37.40 13.52 -50.96
N THR A 12 -36.86 13.52 -49.75
CA THR A 12 -36.64 12.24 -49.03
C THR A 12 -36.87 12.42 -47.53
N ILE A 13 -37.83 11.70 -46.95
CA ILE A 13 -38.06 11.69 -45.49
C ILE A 13 -36.97 10.82 -44.84
N ILE A 14 -36.03 11.47 -44.15
CA ILE A 14 -35.02 10.82 -43.30
C ILE A 14 -35.31 11.22 -41.85
N LEU A 15 -35.58 10.23 -41.01
CA LEU A 15 -35.80 10.37 -39.56
C LEU A 15 -34.48 10.70 -38.86
N ILE A 16 -34.33 11.93 -38.35
CA ILE A 16 -33.15 12.38 -37.60
C ILE A 16 -33.35 12.07 -36.11
N ILE A 17 -32.62 11.09 -35.59
CA ILE A 17 -32.52 10.82 -34.15
C ILE A 17 -31.52 11.82 -33.56
N VAL A 18 -32.02 12.80 -32.80
CA VAL A 18 -31.21 13.75 -32.05
C VAL A 18 -30.71 13.07 -30.78
N PHE A 19 -29.46 12.62 -30.79
CA PHE A 19 -28.78 12.13 -29.59
C PHE A 19 -28.26 13.34 -28.80
N SER A 20 -29.03 13.78 -27.81
CA SER A 20 -28.62 14.79 -26.84
C SER A 20 -27.52 14.22 -25.94
N LEU A 21 -26.26 14.36 -26.33
CA LEU A 21 -25.14 14.14 -25.43
C LEU A 21 -25.13 15.26 -24.38
N ASN A 22 -25.80 15.02 -23.25
CA ASN A 22 -25.58 15.78 -22.02
C ASN A 22 -24.10 15.62 -21.65
N ARG A 23 -23.25 16.57 -22.05
CA ARG A 23 -21.92 16.70 -21.46
C ARG A 23 -22.11 17.28 -20.05
N THR A 24 -22.33 16.40 -19.09
CA THR A 24 -22.05 16.74 -17.69
C THR A 24 -20.56 17.04 -17.61
N ALA A 25 -20.21 18.32 -17.49
CA ALA A 25 -18.88 18.73 -17.07
C ALA A 25 -18.73 18.31 -15.59
N GLN A 26 -18.41 17.04 -15.39
CA GLN A 26 -17.98 16.53 -14.10
C GLN A 26 -16.54 17.02 -13.94
N SER A 27 -16.27 17.92 -13.00
CA SER A 27 -14.90 18.18 -12.54
C SER A 27 -14.34 16.88 -11.96
N ALA A 28 -13.75 16.05 -12.81
CA ALA A 28 -12.88 14.97 -12.40
C ALA A 28 -11.58 15.61 -11.92
N VAL A 29 -11.12 15.26 -10.73
CA VAL A 29 -9.73 15.51 -10.35
C VAL A 29 -8.88 14.80 -11.39
N ASP A 30 -8.01 15.53 -12.09
CA ASP A 30 -7.21 14.97 -13.19
C ASP A 30 -6.45 13.75 -12.71
N CYS A 31 -6.59 12.64 -13.43
CA CYS A 31 -5.83 11.43 -13.17
C CYS A 31 -4.43 11.60 -13.74
N VAL A 32 -3.52 12.08 -12.90
CA VAL A 32 -2.11 12.27 -13.27
C VAL A 32 -1.29 11.16 -12.63
N GLY A 33 -0.45 10.52 -13.43
CA GLY A 33 0.44 9.46 -12.97
C GLY A 33 1.64 9.29 -13.87
N ARG A 34 2.56 8.45 -13.44
CA ARG A 34 3.76 8.09 -14.18
C ARG A 34 3.99 6.60 -14.01
N PHE A 35 4.28 5.91 -15.10
CA PHE A 35 4.65 4.51 -15.03
C PHE A 35 5.89 4.34 -14.16
N VAL A 36 5.83 3.45 -13.16
CA VAL A 36 6.95 3.19 -12.26
C VAL A 36 8.02 2.41 -13.00
N ASN A 37 9.22 2.98 -13.11
CA ASN A 37 10.35 2.27 -13.69
C ASN A 37 11.01 1.37 -12.64
N PRO A 38 10.96 0.03 -12.78
CA PRO A 38 11.47 -0.89 -11.77
C PRO A 38 12.99 -0.81 -11.58
N ILE A 39 13.73 -0.28 -12.55
CA ILE A 39 15.18 -0.15 -12.49
C ILE A 39 15.56 1.15 -11.77
N THR A 40 14.95 2.28 -12.15
CA THR A 40 15.38 3.60 -11.69
C THR A 40 14.58 4.15 -10.51
N ASP A 41 13.32 3.75 -10.33
CA ASP A 41 12.43 4.34 -9.31
C ASP A 41 12.40 3.51 -8.00
N VAL A 42 13.04 2.34 -7.97
CA VAL A 42 13.15 1.47 -6.79
C VAL A 42 14.47 1.73 -6.06
N CYS A 43 14.41 1.81 -4.73
CA CYS A 43 15.59 1.98 -3.91
C CYS A 43 16.29 0.64 -3.67
N TRP A 44 17.24 0.30 -4.54
CA TRP A 44 18.07 -0.90 -4.40
C TRP A 44 18.96 -0.88 -3.15
N LYS A 45 19.31 0.31 -2.65
CA LYS A 45 20.03 0.46 -1.36
C LYS A 45 19.17 0.08 -0.15
N CYS A 46 17.86 0.06 -0.32
CA CYS A 46 16.90 -0.19 0.72
C CYS A 46 16.60 -1.69 0.91
N LEU A 47 17.20 -2.56 0.09
CA LEU A 47 17.23 -4.01 0.30
C LEU A 47 18.08 -4.41 1.52
N PHE A 48 19.05 -3.55 1.86
CA PHE A 48 19.99 -3.79 2.94
C PHE A 48 19.40 -3.44 4.32
N PRO A 49 19.90 -4.08 5.39
CA PRO A 49 21.01 -5.04 5.42
C PRO A 49 20.63 -6.44 4.88
N ILE A 50 21.64 -7.15 4.37
CA ILE A 50 21.51 -8.57 4.02
C ILE A 50 22.22 -9.39 5.09
N THR A 51 21.46 -10.27 5.73
CA THR A 51 21.90 -11.14 6.82
C THR A 51 21.80 -12.58 6.37
N ILE A 52 22.87 -13.35 6.53
CA ILE A 52 22.88 -14.80 6.30
C ILE A 52 23.29 -15.48 7.59
N ALA A 53 22.51 -16.46 8.05
CA ALA A 53 22.82 -17.26 9.24
C ALA A 53 23.05 -16.40 10.50
N GLY A 54 22.34 -15.27 10.61
CA GLY A 54 22.49 -14.30 11.71
C GLY A 54 23.68 -13.33 11.59
N VAL A 55 24.51 -13.46 10.54
CA VAL A 55 25.66 -12.59 10.26
C VAL A 55 25.31 -11.59 9.16
N LYS A 56 25.51 -10.30 9.43
CA LYS A 56 25.33 -9.22 8.44
C LYS A 56 26.48 -9.25 7.44
N ILE A 57 26.20 -9.68 6.20
CA ILE A 57 27.19 -9.70 5.12
C ILE A 57 27.28 -8.34 4.44
N ALA A 58 26.13 -7.68 4.28
CA ALA A 58 26.06 -6.33 3.76
C ALA A 58 25.33 -5.44 4.77
N GLY A 59 26.08 -4.51 5.35
CA GLY A 59 25.58 -3.56 6.32
C GLY A 59 24.76 -2.44 5.68
N SER A 60 23.89 -1.83 6.49
CA SER A 60 23.17 -0.60 6.15
C SER A 60 23.04 0.26 7.41
N PRO A 61 23.06 1.60 7.29
CA PRO A 61 22.70 2.48 8.40
C PRO A 61 21.20 2.41 8.75
N MET A 62 20.41 1.67 7.98
CA MET A 62 18.96 1.52 8.18
C MET A 62 18.65 0.51 9.27
N ALA A 63 17.58 0.80 10.02
CA ALA A 63 17.08 -0.09 11.06
C ALA A 63 16.55 -1.39 10.44
N ASP A 64 16.78 -2.51 11.10
CA ASP A 64 16.42 -3.83 10.62
C ASP A 64 15.72 -4.62 11.72
N THR A 65 14.89 -5.57 11.31
CA THR A 65 14.22 -6.46 12.26
C THR A 65 15.23 -7.43 12.87
N PRO A 66 15.01 -7.92 14.10
CA PRO A 66 15.89 -8.92 14.69
C PRO A 66 15.92 -10.19 13.83
N SER A 67 17.07 -10.47 13.20
CA SER A 67 17.25 -11.69 12.41
C SER A 67 17.40 -12.92 13.31
N ALA A 68 16.95 -14.08 12.82
CA ALA A 68 17.23 -15.36 13.48
C ALA A 68 18.74 -15.61 13.55
N ARG A 69 19.27 -15.88 14.75
CA ARG A 69 20.71 -16.13 14.98
C ARG A 69 21.13 -17.58 14.70
N ASN A 70 20.22 -18.40 14.20
CA ASN A 70 20.48 -19.82 13.93
C ASN A 70 21.34 -19.95 12.67
N LEU A 71 22.35 -20.82 12.71
CA LEU A 71 23.19 -21.09 11.54
C LEU A 71 22.42 -21.87 10.46
N LEU A 72 21.53 -22.75 10.89
CA LEU A 72 20.69 -23.61 10.06
C LEU A 72 19.23 -23.47 10.48
N CYS A 73 18.34 -23.52 9.50
CA CYS A 73 16.91 -23.71 9.70
C CYS A 73 16.49 -25.08 9.18
N PHE A 74 15.46 -25.67 9.77
CA PHE A 74 14.92 -26.96 9.35
C PHE A 74 13.45 -26.76 9.00
N CYS A 75 13.15 -26.79 7.71
CA CYS A 75 11.83 -26.46 7.21
C CYS A 75 11.07 -27.72 6.75
N PRO A 76 9.84 -27.94 7.22
CA PRO A 76 9.02 -29.02 6.70
C PRO A 76 8.66 -28.72 5.24
N ARG A 77 8.78 -29.71 4.35
CA ARG A 77 8.33 -29.61 2.96
C ARG A 77 7.22 -30.62 2.67
N PRO A 78 6.16 -30.23 1.95
CA PRO A 78 5.16 -31.18 1.47
C PRO A 78 5.83 -32.29 0.66
N GLY A 79 5.55 -33.56 1.00
CA GLY A 79 6.10 -34.72 0.30
C GLY A 79 7.47 -35.23 0.78
N ILE A 80 8.09 -34.58 1.78
CA ILE A 80 9.35 -35.05 2.39
C ILE A 80 9.11 -35.23 3.90
N ALA A 81 9.27 -36.46 4.41
CA ALA A 81 9.02 -36.78 5.81
C ALA A 81 10.05 -36.18 6.78
N VAL A 82 11.23 -35.81 6.27
CA VAL A 82 12.31 -35.20 7.04
C VAL A 82 12.37 -33.69 6.80
N PRO A 83 12.57 -32.86 7.84
CA PRO A 83 12.79 -31.42 7.68
C PRO A 83 14.01 -31.15 6.80
N VAL A 84 13.83 -30.29 5.79
CA VAL A 84 14.91 -29.95 4.87
C VAL A 84 15.79 -28.89 5.53
N PRO A 85 17.11 -29.13 5.67
CA PRO A 85 18.03 -28.12 6.18
C PRO A 85 18.14 -26.96 5.18
N GLY A 86 18.14 -25.74 5.70
CA GLY A 86 18.33 -24.51 4.95
C GLY A 86 19.18 -23.52 5.74
N ILE A 87 19.55 -22.43 5.08
CA ILE A 87 20.28 -21.33 5.71
C ILE A 87 19.32 -20.15 5.81
N PRO A 88 19.12 -19.56 7.01
CA PRO A 88 18.22 -18.43 7.14
C PRO A 88 18.87 -17.20 6.50
N ILE A 89 18.14 -16.56 5.58
CA ILE A 89 18.55 -15.33 4.90
C ILE A 89 17.50 -14.26 5.22
N GLY A 90 17.95 -13.07 5.60
CA GLY A 90 17.12 -11.91 5.85
C GLY A 90 17.56 -10.75 4.97
N PHE A 91 16.61 -10.15 4.26
CA PHE A 91 16.76 -8.93 3.48
C PHE A 91 15.38 -8.31 3.28
N TRP A 92 15.33 -7.06 2.83
CA TRP A 92 14.09 -6.37 2.54
C TRP A 92 13.68 -6.59 1.09
N GLU A 93 12.51 -7.17 0.83
CA GLU A 93 12.03 -7.45 -0.53
C GLU A 93 10.92 -6.48 -0.96
N PRO A 94 11.04 -5.79 -2.11
CA PRO A 94 9.96 -5.01 -2.70
C PRO A 94 8.96 -5.93 -3.40
N VAL A 95 7.91 -6.32 -2.67
CA VAL A 95 6.88 -7.27 -3.13
C VAL A 95 5.54 -6.65 -3.51
N ARG A 96 5.31 -5.40 -3.13
CA ARG A 96 4.03 -4.70 -3.30
C ARG A 96 4.26 -3.27 -3.78
N LEU A 97 3.36 -2.81 -4.62
CA LEU A 97 3.28 -1.43 -5.08
C LEU A 97 1.88 -0.91 -4.73
N VAL A 98 1.77 0.35 -4.33
CA VAL A 98 0.51 0.92 -3.84
C VAL A 98 0.31 2.30 -4.42
N ASP A 99 -0.81 2.48 -5.11
CA ASP A 99 -1.26 3.81 -5.52
C ASP A 99 -2.19 4.38 -4.47
N VAL A 100 -1.98 5.65 -4.13
CA VAL A 100 -2.90 6.40 -3.29
C VAL A 100 -3.33 7.65 -4.04
N THR A 101 -4.63 7.76 -4.30
CA THR A 101 -5.18 8.81 -5.17
C THR A 101 -6.49 9.35 -4.65
N LYS A 102 -6.77 10.64 -4.90
CA LYS A 102 -8.10 11.23 -4.64
C LYS A 102 -9.08 10.92 -5.78
N SER A 103 -8.56 10.68 -6.98
CA SER A 103 -9.38 10.37 -8.16
C SER A 103 -9.74 8.89 -8.14
N PRO A 104 -11.03 8.52 -8.12
CA PRO A 104 -11.43 7.12 -8.15
C PRO A 104 -10.96 6.45 -9.45
N MET A 105 -10.59 5.17 -9.38
CA MET A 105 -10.18 4.33 -10.51
C MET A 105 -8.96 4.86 -11.26
N CYS A 106 -8.16 5.73 -10.64
CA CYS A 106 -6.97 6.33 -11.22
C CYS A 106 -5.70 5.56 -10.88
N MET A 107 -5.13 4.85 -11.85
CA MET A 107 -3.94 4.03 -11.68
C MET A 107 -2.68 4.88 -11.89
N VAL A 108 -2.22 5.51 -10.81
CA VAL A 108 -1.09 6.46 -10.81
C VAL A 108 0.20 5.79 -11.27
N SER A 109 0.52 4.61 -10.75
CA SER A 109 1.73 3.85 -11.09
C SER A 109 1.70 3.20 -12.47
N LEU A 110 0.54 3.16 -13.13
CA LEU A 110 0.39 2.69 -14.52
C LEU A 110 0.36 3.85 -15.53
N GLY A 111 0.87 5.02 -15.17
CA GLY A 111 0.93 6.18 -16.05
C GLY A 111 -0.32 7.05 -16.03
N GLY A 112 -1.14 6.97 -14.98
CA GLY A 112 -2.35 7.78 -14.85
C GLY A 112 -3.51 7.27 -15.72
N ILE A 113 -3.57 5.97 -15.95
CA ILE A 113 -4.70 5.37 -16.67
C ILE A 113 -5.91 5.37 -15.74
N SER A 114 -7.02 5.95 -16.21
CA SER A 114 -8.31 5.86 -15.51
C SER A 114 -9.09 4.65 -16.03
N LEU A 115 -9.44 3.72 -15.13
CA LEU A 115 -10.22 2.51 -15.45
C LEU A 115 -11.74 2.77 -15.51
N GLY A 116 -12.18 4.01 -15.31
CA GLY A 116 -13.58 4.42 -15.39
C GLY A 116 -13.98 5.36 -14.26
N THR A 117 -15.27 5.40 -13.96
CA THR A 117 -15.82 6.24 -12.89
C THR A 117 -16.44 5.36 -11.80
N SER A 118 -16.07 5.57 -10.54
CA SER A 118 -16.75 4.94 -9.40
C SER A 118 -17.79 5.89 -8.79
N SER A 119 -18.83 5.32 -8.17
CA SER A 119 -19.83 6.08 -7.42
C SER A 119 -19.29 6.61 -6.09
N GLN A 120 -18.21 6.01 -5.58
CA GLN A 120 -17.49 6.48 -4.39
C GLN A 120 -16.60 7.67 -4.78
N ARG A 121 -17.20 8.87 -4.78
CA ARG A 121 -16.48 10.12 -5.04
C ARG A 121 -15.43 10.33 -3.96
N GLY A 122 -14.16 10.29 -4.33
CA GLY A 122 -13.02 10.56 -3.45
C GLY A 122 -12.79 12.05 -3.16
N ILE A 123 -13.86 12.82 -2.94
CA ILE A 123 -13.75 14.24 -2.64
C ILE A 123 -14.63 14.56 -1.44
N LYS A 124 -14.01 14.59 -0.26
CA LYS A 124 -14.28 15.65 0.72
C LYS A 124 -13.01 16.49 0.78
N ASP A 125 -13.02 17.59 0.05
CA ASP A 125 -12.20 18.75 0.38
C ASP A 125 -13.17 19.70 1.08
N ASP A 126 -13.57 19.32 2.30
CA ASP A 126 -14.36 20.21 3.14
C ASP A 126 -13.41 21.23 3.76
N LYS A 127 -13.91 22.45 3.93
CA LYS A 127 -13.29 23.53 4.71
C LYS A 127 -12.97 23.14 6.17
N GLU A 128 -13.18 21.88 6.55
CA GLU A 128 -13.01 21.24 7.86
C GLU A 128 -11.70 20.43 8.01
N GLY A 129 -10.87 20.31 6.97
CA GLY A 129 -9.52 19.69 7.06
C GLY A 129 -9.47 18.16 6.97
N THR A 130 -10.61 17.52 6.77
CA THR A 130 -10.71 16.07 6.50
C THR A 130 -10.39 15.76 5.03
N ALA A 131 -9.67 14.68 4.76
CA ALA A 131 -9.39 14.23 3.38
C ALA A 131 -9.75 12.76 3.18
N PHE A 132 -10.05 12.40 1.93
CA PHE A 132 -10.37 11.04 1.53
C PHE A 132 -9.49 10.58 0.37
N TYR A 133 -8.97 9.35 0.44
CA TYR A 133 -8.14 8.75 -0.60
C TYR A 133 -8.58 7.32 -0.91
N HIS A 134 -8.41 6.93 -2.17
CA HIS A 134 -8.50 5.56 -2.66
C HIS A 134 -7.12 4.92 -2.73
N VAL A 135 -7.09 3.60 -2.55
CA VAL A 135 -5.89 2.77 -2.60
C VAL A 135 -6.06 1.70 -3.68
N HIS A 136 -5.07 1.59 -4.56
CA HIS A 136 -4.93 0.47 -5.47
C HIS A 136 -3.69 -0.34 -5.06
N TRP A 137 -3.91 -1.60 -4.72
CA TRP A 137 -2.89 -2.50 -4.21
C TRP A 137 -2.44 -3.46 -5.31
N TYR A 138 -1.14 -3.43 -5.61
CA TYR A 138 -0.52 -4.25 -6.63
C TYR A 138 0.40 -5.29 -6.01
N ILE A 139 0.37 -6.50 -6.55
CA ILE A 139 1.42 -7.48 -6.38
C ILE A 139 2.53 -7.10 -7.38
N TYR A 140 3.72 -6.78 -6.87
CA TYR A 140 4.81 -6.26 -7.68
C TYR A 140 6.17 -6.77 -7.16
N PRO A 141 6.46 -8.08 -7.23
CA PRO A 141 7.74 -8.65 -6.80
C PRO A 141 8.85 -8.31 -7.79
N VAL A 142 9.51 -7.17 -7.56
CA VAL A 142 10.49 -6.61 -8.52
C VAL A 142 11.74 -7.45 -8.65
N ILE A 143 12.12 -8.16 -7.60
CA ILE A 143 13.32 -9.02 -7.62
C ILE A 143 13.06 -10.28 -8.44
N TYR A 144 11.87 -10.86 -8.31
CA TYR A 144 11.50 -12.09 -9.00
C TYR A 144 11.41 -11.90 -10.51
N TRP A 145 10.64 -10.91 -10.99
CA TRP A 145 10.43 -10.72 -12.45
C TRP A 145 11.64 -10.10 -13.18
N LEU A 146 12.56 -9.42 -12.49
CA LEU A 146 13.84 -8.97 -13.06
C LEU A 146 14.93 -10.05 -12.95
N GLU A 147 14.61 -11.21 -12.37
CA GLU A 147 15.51 -12.36 -12.25
C GLU A 147 16.85 -12.04 -11.56
N ILE A 148 16.86 -11.06 -10.64
CA ILE A 148 18.11 -10.57 -10.02
C ILE A 148 18.67 -11.60 -9.04
N LEU A 149 17.79 -12.32 -8.33
CA LEU A 149 18.14 -13.33 -7.32
C LEU A 149 17.17 -14.50 -7.48
N LEU A 150 17.46 -15.48 -8.33
CA LEU A 150 16.50 -16.55 -8.68
C LEU A 150 16.44 -17.72 -7.67
N ASP A 151 17.41 -17.82 -6.75
CA ASP A 151 17.64 -19.08 -6.01
C ASP A 151 17.20 -19.08 -4.54
N PHE A 152 16.47 -18.06 -4.08
CA PHE A 152 16.01 -18.01 -2.69
C PHE A 152 14.56 -18.47 -2.54
N MET A 153 14.36 -19.56 -1.79
CA MET A 153 13.05 -20.10 -1.42
C MET A 153 12.17 -19.08 -0.65
N CYS A 154 12.77 -18.02 -0.10
CA CYS A 154 12.08 -16.99 0.66
C CYS A 154 11.47 -15.88 -0.20
N LEU A 155 11.75 -15.85 -1.51
CA LEU A 155 11.22 -14.81 -2.40
C LEU A 155 9.75 -15.03 -2.72
N GLU A 156 9.00 -13.94 -2.84
CA GLU A 156 7.61 -14.01 -3.27
C GLU A 156 7.54 -14.21 -4.80
N MET A 157 7.35 -15.47 -5.20
CA MET A 157 7.19 -15.85 -6.61
C MET A 157 5.75 -15.59 -7.07
N ALA A 158 5.47 -14.38 -7.56
CA ALA A 158 4.16 -14.00 -8.08
C ALA A 158 4.29 -13.16 -9.37
N SER A 159 3.23 -13.18 -10.18
CA SER A 159 3.10 -12.28 -11.33
C SER A 159 2.69 -10.88 -10.89
N VAL A 160 3.05 -9.88 -11.70
CA VAL A 160 2.55 -8.50 -11.50
C VAL A 160 1.04 -8.48 -11.74
N ASP A 161 0.26 -8.04 -10.75
CA ASP A 161 -1.20 -7.98 -10.83
C ASP A 161 -1.79 -6.88 -9.92
N VAL A 162 -3.00 -6.45 -10.24
CA VAL A 162 -3.82 -5.55 -9.42
C VAL A 162 -4.64 -6.40 -8.45
N ALA A 163 -4.16 -6.53 -7.22
CA ALA A 163 -4.77 -7.41 -6.23
C ALA A 163 -5.97 -6.78 -5.50
N TYR A 164 -6.03 -5.45 -5.37
CA TYR A 164 -7.16 -4.80 -4.69
C TYR A 164 -7.41 -3.38 -5.21
N LEU A 165 -8.69 -3.02 -5.34
CA LEU A 165 -9.15 -1.67 -5.66
C LEU A 165 -10.18 -1.26 -4.60
N THR A 166 -9.90 -0.21 -3.84
CA THR A 166 -10.76 0.20 -2.72
C THR A 166 -12.12 0.74 -3.13
N GLU A 167 -12.29 1.15 -4.39
CA GLU A 167 -13.54 1.65 -4.94
C GLU A 167 -14.65 0.60 -4.92
N PHE A 168 -14.28 -0.68 -4.98
CA PHE A 168 -15.21 -1.81 -4.90
C PHE A 168 -15.47 -2.26 -3.47
N ASP A 169 -14.76 -1.70 -2.50
CA ASP A 169 -14.92 -2.05 -1.09
C ASP A 169 -16.02 -1.18 -0.44
N PRO A 170 -17.16 -1.78 -0.03
CA PRO A 170 -18.23 -1.03 0.61
C PRO A 170 -17.86 -0.51 2.00
N LEU A 171 -16.78 -1.01 2.61
CA LEU A 171 -16.31 -0.63 3.95
C LEU A 171 -15.29 0.51 3.89
N TRP A 172 -14.65 0.75 2.74
CA TRP A 172 -13.56 1.72 2.63
C TRP A 172 -14.03 3.17 2.72
N GLY A 173 -15.21 3.45 2.16
CA GLY A 173 -15.82 4.79 2.13
C GLY A 173 -16.65 5.15 3.36
N ASP A 174 -16.79 4.26 4.34
CA ASP A 174 -17.74 4.43 5.45
C ASP A 174 -17.15 3.95 6.78
N ASP A 175 -16.79 4.92 7.63
CA ASP A 175 -16.18 4.69 8.93
C ASP A 175 -17.09 3.90 9.89
N ALA A 176 -18.40 4.13 9.83
CA ALA A 176 -19.36 3.43 10.67
C ALA A 176 -19.46 1.95 10.28
N LYS A 177 -19.44 1.64 8.97
CA LYS A 177 -19.42 0.25 8.51
C LYS A 177 -18.09 -0.44 8.82
N SER A 178 -16.97 0.26 8.67
CA SER A 178 -15.66 -0.28 9.05
C SER A 178 -15.60 -0.58 10.56
N ALA A 179 -16.17 0.29 11.40
CA ALA A 179 -16.24 0.08 12.85
C ALA A 179 -16.98 -1.22 13.27
N ILE A 180 -17.87 -1.76 12.42
CA ILE A 180 -18.52 -3.06 12.67
C ILE A 180 -17.51 -4.21 12.67
N LEU A 181 -16.51 -4.18 11.77
CA LEU A 181 -15.48 -5.22 11.67
C LEU A 181 -14.33 -5.02 12.68
N ASN A 182 -14.10 -3.77 13.07
CA ASN A 182 -13.04 -3.37 13.98
C ASN A 182 -13.62 -2.52 15.11
N PRO A 183 -14.40 -3.13 16.03
CA PRO A 183 -15.02 -2.41 17.15
C PRO A 183 -13.98 -1.87 18.13
N GLU A 184 -12.77 -2.43 18.15
CA GLU A 184 -11.65 -1.90 18.94
C GLU A 184 -11.24 -0.48 18.55
N SER A 185 -11.61 0.00 17.34
CA SER A 185 -11.37 1.38 16.93
C SER A 185 -12.01 2.39 17.90
N LEU A 186 -13.14 2.04 18.52
CA LEU A 186 -13.81 2.85 19.54
C LEU A 186 -12.97 2.97 20.82
N LEU A 187 -12.22 1.92 21.17
CA LEU A 187 -11.34 1.94 22.33
C LEU A 187 -10.19 2.92 22.12
N PHE A 188 -9.66 3.02 20.90
CA PHE A 188 -8.50 3.87 20.57
C PHE A 188 -8.86 5.27 20.06
N ALA A 189 -10.16 5.61 20.00
CA ALA A 189 -10.63 6.94 19.60
C ALA A 189 -10.44 8.02 20.70
N ASN A 190 -10.02 7.64 21.90
CA ASN A 190 -9.86 8.56 23.01
C ASN A 190 -8.52 9.34 22.95
N ILE A 191 -8.48 10.53 23.58
CA ILE A 191 -7.31 11.43 23.57
C ILE A 191 -6.06 10.75 24.14
N ALA A 192 -6.19 9.91 25.18
CA ALA A 192 -5.04 9.22 25.76
C ALA A 192 -4.43 8.25 24.73
N ALA A 193 -5.24 7.44 24.05
CA ALA A 193 -4.78 6.54 22.99
C ALA A 193 -4.16 7.27 21.80
N GLN A 194 -4.72 8.41 21.40
CA GLN A 194 -4.16 9.24 20.33
C GLN A 194 -2.83 9.90 20.74
N SER A 195 -2.69 10.30 22.01
CA SER A 195 -1.44 10.86 22.53
C SER A 195 -0.29 9.86 22.54
N VAL A 196 -0.58 8.54 22.65
CA VAL A 196 0.44 7.49 22.57
C VAL A 196 1.14 7.47 21.20
N CYS A 197 0.47 7.91 20.13
CA CYS A 197 1.11 7.99 18.81
C CYS A 197 2.26 9.00 18.76
N ILE A 198 2.31 9.97 19.69
CA ILE A 198 3.46 10.87 19.86
C ILE A 198 4.70 10.08 20.29
N ALA A 199 4.54 9.09 21.18
CA ALA A 199 5.64 8.23 21.60
C ALA A 199 6.14 7.33 20.47
N ASP A 200 5.24 6.77 19.64
CA ASP A 200 5.62 6.01 18.44
C ASP A 200 6.40 6.88 17.43
N CYS A 201 5.94 8.13 17.23
CA CYS A 201 6.66 9.11 16.41
C CYS A 201 8.07 9.40 16.93
N ILE A 202 8.25 9.57 18.25
CA ILE A 202 9.57 9.77 18.86
C ILE A 202 10.45 8.54 18.63
N SER A 203 9.95 7.33 18.86
CA SER A 203 10.73 6.08 18.65
C SER A 203 11.26 5.97 17.22
N LEU A 204 10.39 6.19 16.22
CA LEU A 204 10.80 6.23 14.81
C LEU A 204 11.83 7.34 14.52
N SER A 205 11.66 8.51 15.12
CA SER A 205 12.58 9.65 14.97
C SER A 205 13.96 9.36 15.57
N THR A 206 14.05 8.56 16.63
CA THR A 206 15.33 8.15 17.25
C THR A 206 16.12 7.13 16.43
N GLY A 207 15.56 6.67 15.33
CA GLY A 207 16.27 5.82 14.40
C GLY A 207 15.82 4.36 14.41
N GLN A 208 14.89 3.98 15.28
CA GLN A 208 14.37 2.62 15.43
C GLN A 208 13.26 2.31 14.40
N LEU A 209 12.89 1.04 14.26
CA LEU A 209 11.68 0.63 13.53
C LEU A 209 10.43 1.01 14.32
N SER A 210 9.27 1.02 13.65
CA SER A 210 8.00 1.35 14.30
C SER A 210 7.69 0.38 15.43
N ASN A 211 7.10 0.89 16.51
CA ASN A 211 6.78 0.09 17.67
C ASN A 211 5.52 -0.76 17.45
N ASP A 212 5.71 -2.07 17.35
CA ASP A 212 4.63 -3.03 17.11
C ASP A 212 3.61 -3.11 18.26
N ALA A 213 3.98 -2.71 19.49
CA ALA A 213 3.04 -2.69 20.61
C ALA A 213 1.95 -1.61 20.44
N MET A 214 2.28 -0.53 19.73
CA MET A 214 1.37 0.59 19.43
C MET A 214 0.73 0.40 18.05
N PHE A 215 0.12 -0.77 17.81
CA PHE A 215 -0.40 -1.18 16.51
C PHE A 215 -1.50 -0.25 15.93
N TRP A 216 -2.11 0.61 16.75
CA TRP A 216 -3.12 1.59 16.32
C TRP A 216 -2.52 2.93 15.87
N CYS A 217 -1.20 3.09 15.98
CA CYS A 217 -0.44 4.27 15.57
C CYS A 217 0.43 3.96 14.36
N ALA A 218 0.54 4.88 13.41
CA ALA A 218 1.43 4.85 12.26
C ALA A 218 2.57 5.87 12.45
N GLY A 219 3.23 5.85 13.60
CA GLY A 219 4.31 6.78 13.90
C GLY A 219 3.87 8.24 13.86
N CYS A 220 4.67 9.05 13.18
CA CYS A 220 4.40 10.48 13.00
C CYS A 220 3.23 10.79 12.05
N GLN A 221 2.68 9.79 11.36
CA GLN A 221 1.57 10.01 10.44
C GLN A 221 0.21 10.04 11.14
N GLY A 222 0.12 9.55 12.39
CA GLY A 222 -1.11 9.59 13.19
C GLY A 222 -1.71 8.20 13.43
N SER A 223 -3.02 8.14 13.69
CA SER A 223 -3.71 6.88 14.02
C SER A 223 -4.18 6.12 12.78
N ILE A 224 -4.06 4.79 12.86
CA ILE A 224 -4.45 3.86 11.81
C ILE A 224 -5.97 3.64 11.78
N TYR A 225 -6.67 3.81 12.91
CA TYR A 225 -8.13 3.72 12.94
C TYR A 225 -8.79 5.04 12.50
N PRO A 226 -10.00 4.98 11.90
CA PRO A 226 -10.65 3.80 11.32
C PRO A 226 -9.92 3.29 10.06
N PHE A 227 -10.09 2.00 9.74
CA PHE A 227 -9.50 1.34 8.56
C PHE A 227 -10.24 1.71 7.27
N THR A 228 -10.22 3.00 6.94
CA THR A 228 -10.93 3.60 5.81
C THR A 228 -10.06 4.62 5.11
N GLY A 229 -10.54 5.11 3.97
CA GLY A 229 -9.86 6.16 3.20
C GLY A 229 -9.94 7.54 3.83
N THR A 230 -10.67 7.71 4.94
CA THR A 230 -10.84 8.99 5.61
C THR A 230 -9.64 9.29 6.52
N THR A 231 -9.19 10.54 6.50
CA THR A 231 -8.30 11.09 7.51
C THR A 231 -8.91 12.35 8.11
N PRO A 232 -8.95 12.48 9.45
CA PRO A 232 -9.40 13.70 10.11
C PRO A 232 -8.39 14.84 9.98
N TYR A 233 -7.11 14.52 9.75
CA TYR A 233 -6.03 15.49 9.61
C TYR A 233 -5.25 15.23 8.33
N HIS A 234 -5.33 16.16 7.38
CA HIS A 234 -4.55 16.11 6.16
C HIS A 234 -3.17 16.75 6.36
N ASN A 235 -2.13 15.92 6.42
CA ASN A 235 -0.73 16.35 6.54
C ASN A 235 0.00 16.20 5.19
N GLY A 236 -0.30 17.11 4.27
CA GLY A 236 0.22 17.08 2.89
C GLY A 236 -0.20 15.84 2.10
N GLY A 237 0.08 15.83 0.79
CA GLY A 237 -0.23 14.67 -0.05
C GLY A 237 0.56 13.42 0.35
N VAL A 238 1.88 13.55 0.48
CA VAL A 238 2.78 12.41 0.75
C VAL A 238 2.57 11.81 2.14
N GLY A 239 2.50 12.64 3.20
CA GLY A 239 2.31 12.15 4.56
C GLY A 239 0.97 11.45 4.75
N THR A 240 -0.10 12.08 4.24
CA THR A 240 -1.43 11.46 4.23
C THR A 240 -1.45 10.16 3.42
N SER A 241 -0.80 10.11 2.26
CA SER A 241 -0.71 8.87 1.49
C SER A 241 -0.03 7.76 2.27
N THR A 242 1.09 8.04 2.95
CA THR A 242 1.77 7.06 3.81
C THR A 242 0.85 6.54 4.92
N LEU A 243 0.09 7.43 5.58
CA LEU A 243 -0.90 7.02 6.59
C LEU A 243 -1.94 6.06 6.00
N ILE A 244 -2.50 6.43 4.85
CA ILE A 244 -3.55 5.65 4.18
C ILE A 244 -3.05 4.26 3.78
N VAL A 245 -1.79 4.13 3.32
CA VAL A 245 -1.18 2.81 3.09
C VAL A 245 -1.09 2.02 4.40
N SER A 246 -0.65 2.62 5.51
CA SER A 246 -0.62 1.95 6.82
C SER A 246 -2.01 1.48 7.28
N LYS A 247 -3.05 2.31 7.10
CA LYS A 247 -4.46 1.93 7.34
C LYS A 247 -4.88 0.73 6.53
N PHE A 248 -4.57 0.75 5.23
CA PHE A 248 -4.93 -0.31 4.32
C PHE A 248 -4.19 -1.62 4.61
N MET A 249 -2.90 -1.57 4.94
CA MET A 249 -2.14 -2.75 5.36
C MET A 249 -2.72 -3.37 6.64
N ALA A 250 -3.07 -2.54 7.63
CA ALA A 250 -3.68 -3.02 8.87
C ALA A 250 -5.04 -3.68 8.63
N LYS A 251 -5.86 -3.11 7.72
CA LYS A 251 -7.11 -3.72 7.25
C LYS A 251 -6.88 -5.10 6.65
N LEU A 252 -5.91 -5.23 5.73
CA LEU A 252 -5.61 -6.50 5.08
C LEU A 252 -5.07 -7.56 6.05
N HIS A 253 -4.29 -7.17 7.06
CA HIS A 253 -3.89 -8.07 8.14
C HIS A 253 -5.10 -8.57 8.93
N ARG A 254 -6.00 -7.67 9.32
CA ARG A 254 -7.23 -8.04 10.04
C ARG A 254 -8.12 -8.98 9.23
N GLN A 255 -8.13 -8.83 7.91
CA GLN A 255 -8.84 -9.70 6.96
C GLN A 255 -8.05 -10.96 6.58
N LEU A 256 -6.87 -11.20 7.19
CA LEU A 256 -5.96 -12.32 6.91
C LEU A 256 -5.53 -12.44 5.44
N MET A 257 -5.55 -11.33 4.71
CA MET A 257 -5.05 -11.24 3.34
C MET A 257 -3.54 -11.01 3.32
N LEU A 258 -2.99 -10.27 4.29
CA LEU A 258 -1.55 -10.12 4.50
C LEU A 258 -1.05 -11.03 5.61
N TRP A 259 0.19 -11.49 5.45
CA TRP A 259 0.83 -12.50 6.28
C TRP A 259 2.12 -11.96 6.90
N GLY A 260 2.57 -12.60 7.97
CA GLY A 260 3.88 -12.40 8.56
C GLY A 260 4.96 -13.15 7.77
N TYR A 261 6.11 -12.51 7.56
CA TYR A 261 7.25 -13.06 6.79
C TYR A 261 8.60 -12.95 7.52
N TYR A 262 8.64 -12.36 8.72
CA TYR A 262 9.89 -12.13 9.46
C TYR A 262 9.95 -12.91 10.77
N GLY A 263 11.14 -12.93 11.39
CA GLY A 263 11.39 -13.63 12.64
C GLY A 263 11.60 -15.14 12.44
N THR A 264 11.54 -15.89 13.54
CA THR A 264 11.77 -17.35 13.53
C THR A 264 10.61 -18.11 12.89
N GLU A 265 9.38 -17.61 13.04
CA GLU A 265 8.17 -18.19 12.44
C GLU A 265 8.16 -18.03 10.91
N GLY A 266 8.73 -16.93 10.40
CA GLY A 266 8.83 -16.63 8.97
C GLY A 266 9.89 -17.41 8.20
N LEU A 267 10.76 -18.19 8.87
CA LEU A 267 11.90 -18.85 8.23
C LEU A 267 11.52 -19.90 7.18
N CYS A 268 10.38 -20.56 7.39
CA CYS A 268 9.95 -21.70 6.57
C CYS A 268 8.68 -21.41 5.76
N GLY A 269 8.18 -20.17 5.83
CA GLY A 269 6.98 -19.76 5.15
C GLY A 269 6.27 -18.63 5.88
N LYS A 270 5.19 -18.16 5.25
CA LYS A 270 4.34 -17.10 5.79
C LYS A 270 3.42 -17.63 6.90
N TYR A 271 3.14 -16.81 7.91
CA TYR A 271 2.26 -17.15 9.04
C TYR A 271 1.13 -16.11 9.19
N PRO A 272 -0.05 -16.49 9.72
CA PRO A 272 -1.15 -15.56 9.84
C PRO A 272 -0.82 -14.48 10.88
N MET A 273 -1.01 -13.22 10.49
CA MET A 273 -0.72 -12.06 11.34
C MET A 273 -1.94 -11.12 11.34
N PRO A 274 -2.89 -11.31 12.27
CA PRO A 274 -4.14 -10.53 12.29
C PRO A 274 -3.98 -9.10 12.80
N ILE A 275 -2.97 -8.85 13.64
CA ILE A 275 -2.57 -7.52 14.11
C ILE A 275 -1.32 -7.14 13.34
N ILE A 276 -1.32 -5.97 12.70
CA ILE A 276 -0.18 -5.49 11.93
C ILE A 276 1.06 -5.35 12.82
N GLN A 277 2.14 -6.02 12.44
CA GLN A 277 3.48 -5.74 12.95
C GLN A 277 4.14 -4.79 11.95
N LYS A 278 4.20 -3.51 12.32
CA LYS A 278 4.70 -2.42 11.48
C LYS A 278 6.18 -2.59 11.18
N SER A 279 6.93 -3.22 12.08
CA SER A 279 8.35 -3.50 11.93
C SER A 279 8.68 -4.38 10.72
N GLN A 280 7.73 -5.15 10.17
CA GLN A 280 7.88 -5.93 8.94
C GLN A 280 7.90 -5.07 7.68
N TYR A 281 7.32 -3.86 7.72
CA TYR A 281 7.08 -3.05 6.54
C TYR A 281 8.06 -1.90 6.45
N ARG A 282 8.44 -1.59 5.21
CA ARG A 282 9.27 -0.44 4.86
C ARG A 282 8.63 0.22 3.65
N LEU A 283 8.37 1.51 3.76
CA LEU A 283 7.70 2.27 2.71
C LEU A 283 8.70 3.12 1.96
N GLN A 284 8.58 3.09 0.64
CA GLN A 284 9.36 3.92 -0.28
C GLN A 284 8.38 4.63 -1.21
N MET A 285 8.56 5.94 -1.40
CA MET A 285 7.76 6.68 -2.38
C MET A 285 8.33 6.46 -3.79
N THR A 286 7.47 6.07 -4.73
CA THR A 286 7.80 5.96 -6.16
C THR A 286 7.25 7.13 -6.99
N TYR A 287 6.15 7.74 -6.53
CA TYR A 287 5.48 8.90 -7.13
C TYR A 287 5.01 9.85 -6.00
N PRO A 288 5.02 11.19 -6.17
CA PRO A 288 5.35 11.98 -7.36
C PRO A 288 6.84 12.08 -7.69
N ILE A 289 7.71 11.91 -6.69
CA ILE A 289 9.17 11.91 -6.86
C ILE A 289 9.70 10.61 -6.23
N PRO A 290 10.42 9.77 -6.99
CA PRO A 290 10.94 8.51 -6.48
C PRO A 290 12.06 8.73 -5.47
N GLU A 291 11.93 8.14 -4.29
CA GLU A 291 12.94 8.17 -3.23
C GLU A 291 13.91 7.00 -3.40
N VAL A 292 14.97 7.20 -4.20
CA VAL A 292 15.91 6.13 -4.58
C VAL A 292 17.13 6.01 -3.66
N SER A 293 17.35 7.02 -2.82
CA SER A 293 18.53 7.16 -1.96
C SER A 293 18.24 7.06 -0.46
N SER A 294 16.98 7.21 -0.07
CA SER A 294 16.49 7.17 1.30
C SER A 294 15.23 6.32 1.32
N CYS A 295 15.06 5.44 2.31
CA CYS A 295 13.74 4.89 2.58
C CYS A 295 13.27 5.28 3.97
N LYS A 296 11.96 5.52 4.04
CA LYS A 296 11.27 5.90 5.25
C LYS A 296 10.98 4.66 6.09
N LYS A 297 10.95 4.88 7.39
CA LYS A 297 10.75 3.88 8.43
C LYS A 297 9.29 3.79 8.79
#